data_AF-A0A2E7H225-F1
#
_entry.id   AF-A0A2E7H225-F1
#
_cell.length_a   1.000
_cell.length_b   1.000
_cell.length_c   1.000
_cell.angle_alpha   90.00
_cell.angle_beta   90.00
_cell.angle_gamma   90.00
#
_symmetry.space_group_name_H-M   'P 1'
#
loop_
_entity.id
_entity.type
_entity.pdbx_description
1 polymer ?
#
loop_
_entity_poly.entity_id
_entity_poly.type
_entity_poly.pdbx_seq_one_letter_code
_entity_poly.pdbx_strand_id
1 'polypeptide(L)'
;MEARMDERTIFKSTALFLLVLGGCGSPPADENAEDFSVYAPLKLTFESPDEAIQAELSRIQSEKGLPQQMQAAEDQLQAADDLTAVFQGGFGSIDEINSLHARLMRMWPKRDLDFARALPGLNSLLRDQRQPRSLLKDALRSSDSRFRLDFAHGLGTDFQWLKATEVFARMELVQIADAIDRFHPKRGIDPLIMMLRLAHKLDKAPQLIPRLQAVEVRRFALKGVQQLATAPESTEEIRETLLELLNQHLELWPDERKAWKGDRALGMHVYEMVRSGEYLSLLTDDEITVLDARRERFDRALVVTRNIDVDELYYLDTMRQVMEMSAVPFYERNETWNERFTMLDEKRNQPEFPRVAADMMFAAFTTAQQRIARDRSRCDAWRMALQQSLELPVNEAIHQVTGTPLSFDNELGVIRVIGLEPEDRDLNPVLLPAANAPEG
;
A
#
# COMPACT_ATOMS: atom_id res chain seq x y z
N MET A 1 -30.84 -23.11 -3.77
CA MET A 1 -30.28 -24.19 -4.59
C MET A 1 -28.78 -24.08 -4.44
N GLU A 2 -28.24 -24.86 -3.50
CA GLU A 2 -26.86 -24.80 -3.03
C GLU A 2 -25.92 -25.34 -4.11
N ALA A 3 -25.06 -24.49 -4.63
CA ALA A 3 -23.96 -24.91 -5.48
C ALA A 3 -22.79 -25.31 -4.58
N ARG A 4 -22.54 -26.63 -4.51
CA ARG A 4 -21.30 -27.22 -3.99
C ARG A 4 -20.13 -26.67 -4.80
N MET A 5 -19.29 -25.86 -4.17
CA MET A 5 -17.94 -25.55 -4.66
C MET A 5 -17.07 -26.80 -4.47
N ASP A 6 -16.62 -27.36 -5.58
CA ASP A 6 -15.74 -28.54 -5.66
C ASP A 6 -14.35 -28.20 -5.10
N GLU A 7 -13.85 -29.03 -4.18
CA GLU A 7 -12.51 -28.95 -3.60
C GLU A 7 -11.45 -29.24 -4.68
N ARG A 8 -11.01 -28.22 -5.42
CA ARG A 8 -9.86 -28.31 -6.32
C ARG A 8 -8.85 -27.20 -6.03
N THR A 9 -7.81 -27.60 -5.29
CA THR A 9 -6.46 -27.02 -5.23
C THR A 9 -6.38 -25.48 -5.31
N ILE A 10 -6.66 -24.83 -4.18
CA ILE A 10 -6.24 -23.44 -3.95
C ILE A 10 -4.81 -23.51 -3.40
N PHE A 11 -3.80 -23.35 -4.25
CA PHE A 11 -2.44 -23.02 -3.81
C PHE A 11 -2.53 -21.63 -3.15
N LYS A 12 -2.29 -21.56 -1.83
CA LYS A 12 -2.27 -20.31 -1.08
C LYS A 12 -0.88 -19.69 -1.20
N SER A 13 -0.58 -19.12 -2.36
CA SER A 13 0.69 -18.44 -2.60
C SER A 13 0.68 -17.07 -1.96
N THR A 14 1.43 -16.99 -0.87
CA THR A 14 1.09 -16.06 0.20
C THR A 14 2.35 -15.72 1.01
N ALA A 15 3.46 -15.47 0.32
CA ALA A 15 4.70 -14.96 0.93
C ALA A 15 4.92 -13.46 0.64
N LEU A 16 4.72 -13.03 -0.61
CA LEU A 16 5.05 -11.65 -1.02
C LEU A 16 4.06 -10.59 -0.50
N PHE A 17 2.79 -10.97 -0.31
CA PHE A 17 1.72 -10.05 0.13
C PHE A 17 1.14 -10.34 1.53
N LEU A 18 1.35 -11.52 2.13
CA LEU A 18 0.88 -11.78 3.51
C LEU A 18 1.65 -10.97 4.55
N LEU A 19 2.92 -10.68 4.32
CA LEU A 19 3.69 -9.75 5.16
C LEU A 19 3.04 -8.35 5.20
N VAL A 20 2.30 -7.98 4.15
CA VAL A 20 1.59 -6.69 4.05
C VAL A 20 0.15 -6.76 4.61
N LEU A 21 -0.49 -7.94 4.65
CA LEU A 21 -1.90 -8.08 5.06
C LEU A 21 -2.09 -8.53 6.51
N GLY A 22 -1.13 -9.21 7.12
CA GLY A 22 -1.30 -9.86 8.43
C GLY A 22 -0.91 -9.03 9.66
N GLY A 23 -0.13 -7.94 9.53
CA GLY A 23 0.42 -7.26 10.72
C GLY A 23 1.24 -8.17 11.65
N CYS A 24 1.61 -9.37 11.20
CA CYS A 24 2.53 -10.27 11.87
C CYS A 24 3.94 -9.86 11.46
N GLY A 25 4.78 -9.59 12.47
CA GLY A 25 6.12 -9.06 12.25
C GLY A 25 6.93 -9.94 11.31
N SER A 26 7.76 -9.29 10.50
CA SER A 26 8.90 -9.95 9.89
C SER A 26 9.70 -10.65 11.00
N PRO A 27 10.23 -11.86 10.75
CA PRO A 27 11.16 -12.48 11.69
C PRO A 27 12.34 -11.52 11.96
N PRO A 28 12.97 -11.61 13.14
CA PRO A 28 14.16 -10.81 13.44
C PRO A 28 15.22 -11.03 12.36
N ALA A 29 16.00 -9.98 12.07
CA ALA A 29 17.14 -10.08 11.17
C ALA A 29 18.07 -11.20 11.68
N ASP A 30 18.10 -12.31 10.97
CA ASP A 30 19.03 -13.40 11.21
C ASP A 30 20.41 -12.91 10.77
N GLU A 31 21.44 -13.05 11.60
CA GLU A 31 22.83 -12.74 11.23
C GLU A 31 23.34 -13.68 10.11
N ASN A 32 22.57 -14.72 9.78
CA ASN A 32 22.77 -15.60 8.63
C ASN A 32 21.82 -15.33 7.45
N ALA A 33 21.15 -14.17 7.39
CA ALA A 33 20.27 -13.84 6.28
C ALA A 33 21.02 -13.98 4.96
N GLU A 34 20.47 -14.78 4.04
CA GLU A 34 21.04 -14.95 2.70
C GLU A 34 21.19 -13.57 2.04
N ASP A 35 22.38 -13.29 1.54
CA ASP A 35 22.66 -12.05 0.82
C ASP A 35 22.01 -12.11 -0.56
N PHE A 36 20.75 -11.67 -0.63
CA PHE A 36 19.99 -11.59 -1.87
C PHE A 36 20.54 -10.55 -2.86
N SER A 37 21.48 -9.68 -2.48
CA SER A 37 22.05 -8.68 -3.39
C SER A 37 22.81 -9.29 -4.57
N VAL A 38 23.24 -10.55 -4.44
CA VAL A 38 23.94 -11.29 -5.49
C VAL A 38 23.11 -11.48 -6.77
N TYR A 39 21.78 -11.41 -6.68
CA TYR A 39 20.84 -11.56 -7.79
C TYR A 39 20.50 -10.25 -8.50
N ALA A 40 20.78 -9.09 -7.88
CA ALA A 40 20.56 -7.78 -8.48
C ALA A 40 21.19 -7.57 -9.89
N PRO A 41 22.39 -8.11 -10.21
CA PRO A 41 22.98 -7.99 -11.54
C PRO A 41 22.25 -8.78 -12.64
N LEU A 42 21.34 -9.70 -12.29
CA LEU A 42 20.58 -10.54 -13.23
C LEU A 42 21.49 -11.36 -14.19
N LYS A 43 22.59 -11.92 -13.68
CA LYS A 43 23.64 -12.56 -14.49
C LYS A 43 23.09 -13.68 -15.36
N LEU A 44 22.34 -14.61 -14.78
CA LEU A 44 21.79 -15.77 -15.47
C LEU A 44 20.70 -15.38 -16.47
N THR A 45 19.93 -14.34 -16.13
CA THR A 45 18.92 -13.76 -17.02
C THR A 45 19.56 -13.13 -18.27
N PHE A 46 20.68 -12.42 -18.12
CA PHE A 46 21.47 -11.90 -19.25
C PHE A 46 22.14 -13.01 -20.08
N GLU A 47 22.41 -14.17 -19.49
CA GLU A 47 22.95 -15.35 -20.18
C GLU A 47 21.88 -16.18 -20.90
N SER A 48 20.59 -15.85 -20.76
CA SER A 48 19.50 -16.57 -21.45
C SER A 48 19.70 -16.55 -22.97
N PRO A 49 19.57 -17.70 -23.66
CA PRO A 49 19.66 -17.78 -25.11
C PRO A 49 18.39 -17.28 -25.83
N ASP A 50 17.32 -16.95 -25.10
CA ASP A 50 16.04 -16.53 -25.69
C ASP A 50 16.13 -15.08 -26.20
N GLU A 51 15.97 -14.90 -27.52
CA GLU A 51 16.07 -13.59 -28.17
C GLU A 51 15.00 -12.59 -27.69
N ALA A 52 13.82 -13.08 -27.30
CA ALA A 52 12.74 -12.22 -26.80
C ALA A 52 13.05 -11.72 -25.39
N ILE A 53 13.66 -12.54 -24.53
CA ILE A 53 14.17 -12.09 -23.22
C ILE A 53 15.21 -10.99 -23.42
N GLN A 54 16.19 -11.19 -24.30
CA GLN A 54 17.25 -10.21 -24.56
C GLN A 54 16.71 -8.88 -25.09
N ALA A 55 15.71 -8.93 -25.98
CA ALA A 55 15.04 -7.75 -26.50
C ALA A 55 14.30 -6.97 -25.37
N GLU A 56 13.60 -7.69 -24.49
CA GLU A 56 12.87 -7.08 -23.39
C GLU A 56 13.81 -6.51 -22.31
N LEU A 57 14.91 -7.20 -21.98
CA LEU A 57 15.95 -6.66 -21.08
C LEU A 57 16.57 -5.39 -21.64
N SER A 58 16.88 -5.35 -22.93
CA SER A 58 17.43 -4.16 -23.60
C SER A 58 16.49 -2.97 -23.49
N ARG A 59 15.18 -3.20 -23.67
CA ARG A 59 14.14 -2.17 -23.48
C ARG A 59 14.13 -1.69 -22.03
N ILE A 60 14.06 -2.59 -21.05
CA ILE A 60 14.03 -2.26 -19.62
C ILE A 60 15.28 -1.48 -19.20
N GLN A 61 16.45 -1.86 -19.73
CA GLN A 61 17.71 -1.19 -19.48
C GLN A 61 17.71 0.26 -20.00
N SER A 62 17.16 0.49 -21.20
CA SER A 62 17.01 1.83 -21.78
C SER A 62 16.11 2.74 -20.94
N GLU A 63 15.13 2.16 -20.24
CA GLU A 63 14.22 2.85 -19.32
C GLU A 63 14.82 3.08 -17.92
N LYS A 64 16.08 2.69 -17.69
CA LYS A 64 16.72 2.66 -16.36
C LYS A 64 15.87 1.87 -15.36
N GLY A 65 15.47 0.67 -15.76
CA GLY A 65 14.47 -0.13 -15.08
C GLY A 65 14.99 -1.43 -14.47
N LEU A 66 16.28 -1.71 -14.59
CA LEU A 66 16.92 -2.88 -13.98
C LEU A 66 17.16 -2.64 -12.47
N PRO A 67 17.16 -3.70 -11.63
CA PRO A 67 17.39 -3.57 -10.18
C PRO A 67 18.62 -2.73 -9.83
N GLN A 68 19.80 -3.03 -10.40
CA GLN A 68 21.02 -2.25 -10.15
C GLN A 68 20.93 -0.78 -10.59
N GLN A 69 20.24 -0.49 -11.70
CA GLN A 69 20.07 0.89 -12.16
C GLN A 69 19.17 1.69 -11.22
N MET A 70 18.16 1.02 -10.65
CA MET A 70 17.28 1.60 -9.65
C MET A 70 18.02 1.79 -8.32
N GLN A 71 18.81 0.80 -7.87
CA GLN A 71 19.67 0.93 -6.69
C GLN A 71 20.65 2.10 -6.81
N ALA A 72 21.33 2.24 -7.95
CA ALA A 72 22.26 3.34 -8.17
C ALA A 72 21.61 4.73 -8.10
N ALA A 73 20.30 4.84 -8.35
CA ALA A 73 19.55 6.08 -8.15
C ALA A 73 19.18 6.32 -6.68
N GLU A 74 18.98 5.25 -5.90
CA GLU A 74 18.76 5.32 -4.45
C GLU A 74 20.04 5.69 -3.69
N ASP A 75 21.19 5.19 -4.11
CA ASP A 75 22.51 5.47 -3.51
C ASP A 75 22.93 6.94 -3.65
N GLN A 76 22.35 7.68 -4.61
CA GLN A 76 22.58 9.11 -4.79
C GLN A 76 21.83 9.99 -3.78
N LEU A 77 20.87 9.42 -3.03
CA LEU A 77 20.13 10.16 -2.03
C LEU A 77 21.04 10.56 -0.87
N GLN A 78 21.03 11.83 -0.46
CA GLN A 78 21.80 12.27 0.70
C GLN A 78 21.19 11.71 1.99
N ALA A 79 22.04 11.39 2.97
CA ALA A 79 21.58 10.83 4.25
C ALA A 79 20.58 11.73 5.00
N ALA A 80 20.69 13.05 4.84
CA ALA A 80 19.77 14.01 5.45
C ALA A 80 18.34 13.95 4.86
N ASP A 81 18.20 13.42 3.64
CA ASP A 81 16.93 13.30 2.91
C ASP A 81 16.34 11.89 2.98
N ASP A 82 17.02 10.95 3.64
CA ASP A 82 16.59 9.55 3.75
C ASP A 82 15.56 9.37 4.87
N LEU A 83 14.28 9.37 4.49
CA LEU A 83 13.18 9.12 5.42
C LEU A 83 13.19 7.70 5.98
N THR A 84 13.77 6.73 5.29
CA THR A 84 13.84 5.35 5.78
C THR A 84 14.70 5.30 7.04
N ALA A 85 15.91 5.86 6.97
CA ALA A 85 16.81 5.96 8.12
C ALA A 85 16.21 6.79 9.27
N VAL A 86 15.55 7.91 8.94
CA VAL A 86 14.92 8.78 9.94
C VAL A 86 13.77 8.08 10.67
N PHE A 87 12.93 7.32 9.96
CA PHE A 87 11.83 6.59 10.58
C PHE A 87 12.29 5.36 11.37
N GLN A 88 13.33 4.67 10.91
CA GLN A 88 13.94 3.56 11.66
C GLN A 88 14.56 4.08 12.96
N GLY A 89 15.37 5.13 12.91
CA GLY A 89 16.05 5.67 14.10
C GLY A 89 15.13 6.50 15.00
N GLY A 90 14.04 7.07 14.48
CA GLY A 90 13.22 8.05 15.18
C GLY A 90 12.52 7.51 16.43
N PHE A 91 12.09 6.25 16.41
CA PHE A 91 11.42 5.59 17.54
C PHE A 91 12.33 4.62 18.31
N GLY A 92 13.63 4.60 18.00
CA GLY A 92 14.61 3.70 18.62
C GLY A 92 14.80 2.42 17.82
N SER A 93 14.99 1.28 18.49
CA SER A 93 15.21 -0.01 17.84
C SER A 93 13.94 -0.58 17.22
N ILE A 94 14.09 -1.59 16.35
CA ILE A 94 12.98 -2.35 15.79
C ILE A 94 12.10 -2.96 16.89
N ASP A 95 12.70 -3.44 17.98
CA ASP A 95 11.96 -4.00 19.12
C ASP A 95 11.14 -2.95 19.85
N GLU A 96 11.65 -1.72 19.94
CA GLU A 96 10.93 -0.58 20.50
C GLU A 96 9.75 -0.19 19.60
N ILE A 97 9.94 -0.15 18.27
CA ILE A 97 8.86 0.07 17.30
C ILE A 97 7.79 -1.03 17.42
N ASN A 98 8.21 -2.29 17.49
CA ASN A 98 7.31 -3.44 17.63
C ASN A 98 6.51 -3.37 18.92
N SER A 99 7.17 -3.06 20.04
CA SER A 99 6.54 -2.91 21.35
C SER A 99 5.53 -1.76 21.37
N LEU A 100 5.90 -0.64 20.76
CA LEU A 100 5.07 0.55 20.64
C LEU A 100 3.83 0.29 19.78
N HIS A 101 4.00 -0.37 18.64
CA HIS A 101 2.92 -0.81 17.77
C HIS A 101 1.96 -1.75 18.49
N ALA A 102 2.48 -2.77 19.17
CA ALA A 102 1.66 -3.72 19.94
C ALA A 102 0.87 -3.03 21.07
N ARG A 103 1.51 -2.07 21.77
CA ARG A 103 0.85 -1.26 22.80
C ARG A 103 -0.28 -0.42 22.20
N LEU A 104 -0.04 0.25 21.07
CA LEU A 104 -1.07 1.00 20.34
C LEU A 104 -2.22 0.09 19.87
N MET A 105 -1.93 -1.10 19.35
CA MET A 105 -2.96 -2.07 18.92
C MET A 105 -3.83 -2.55 20.09
N ARG A 106 -3.23 -2.75 21.27
CA ARG A 106 -3.96 -3.18 22.47
C ARG A 106 -4.85 -2.08 23.03
N MET A 107 -4.34 -0.85 23.05
CA MET A 107 -5.08 0.29 23.59
C MET A 107 -6.14 0.80 22.62
N TRP A 108 -5.91 0.66 21.31
CA TRP A 108 -6.77 1.23 20.29
C TRP A 108 -6.80 0.37 19.01
N PRO A 109 -7.56 -0.74 18.97
CA PRO A 109 -7.56 -1.66 17.84
C PRO A 109 -7.97 -1.00 16.51
N LYS A 110 -7.35 -1.42 15.40
CA LYS A 110 -7.61 -0.91 14.04
C LYS A 110 -9.07 -1.01 13.59
N ARG A 111 -9.85 -1.93 14.17
CA ARG A 111 -11.17 -2.30 13.66
C ARG A 111 -12.26 -1.29 13.98
N ASP A 112 -12.10 -0.54 15.07
CA ASP A 112 -13.17 0.35 15.57
C ASP A 112 -12.76 1.83 15.65
N LEU A 113 -11.45 2.15 15.71
CA LEU A 113 -10.91 3.52 15.86
C LEU A 113 -11.79 4.44 16.73
N ASP A 114 -12.34 3.89 17.82
CA ASP A 114 -13.26 4.59 18.72
C ASP A 114 -12.47 5.48 19.66
N PHE A 115 -12.58 6.80 19.48
CA PHE A 115 -11.78 7.81 20.16
C PHE A 115 -12.15 7.96 21.64
N ALA A 116 -13.42 7.77 21.99
CA ALA A 116 -13.93 8.03 23.34
C ALA A 116 -13.34 7.07 24.39
N ARG A 117 -12.92 5.87 23.99
CA ARG A 117 -12.41 4.83 24.90
C ARG A 117 -10.89 4.90 25.14
N ALA A 118 -10.14 5.62 24.33
CA ALA A 118 -8.68 5.43 24.24
C ALA A 118 -7.83 6.57 24.85
N LEU A 119 -8.40 7.77 25.04
CA LEU A 119 -7.65 9.00 25.34
C LEU A 119 -6.79 9.00 26.62
N PRO A 120 -7.25 8.53 27.80
CA PRO A 120 -6.48 8.67 29.04
C PRO A 120 -5.13 7.94 29.02
N GLY A 121 -5.06 6.77 28.39
CA GLY A 121 -3.82 6.00 28.27
C GLY A 121 -2.90 6.48 27.15
N LEU A 122 -3.44 7.11 26.10
CA LEU A 122 -2.67 7.54 24.93
C LEU A 122 -1.97 8.88 25.16
N ASN A 123 -2.46 9.72 26.08
CA ASN A 123 -1.84 11.00 26.42
C ASN A 123 -0.48 10.88 27.15
N SER A 124 -0.23 9.79 27.89
CA SER A 124 1.13 9.51 28.40
C SER A 124 2.06 9.12 27.25
N LEU A 125 1.60 8.24 26.37
CA LEU A 125 2.36 7.80 25.21
C LEU A 125 2.76 8.97 24.29
N LEU A 126 1.83 9.90 24.03
CA LEU A 126 2.12 11.09 23.23
C LEU A 126 3.18 12.00 23.87
N ARG A 127 3.22 12.09 25.20
CA ARG A 127 4.23 12.87 25.93
C ARG A 127 5.60 12.21 25.84
N ASP A 128 5.67 10.91 26.07
CA ASP A 128 6.91 10.13 26.00
C ASP A 128 7.52 10.18 24.60
N GLN A 129 6.68 10.23 23.57
CA GLN A 129 7.07 10.19 22.16
C GLN A 129 7.13 11.58 21.51
N ARG A 130 7.12 12.66 22.29
CA ARG A 130 7.10 14.04 21.77
C ARG A 130 8.34 14.38 20.94
N GLN A 131 9.53 14.06 21.46
CA GLN A 131 10.79 14.36 20.79
C GLN A 131 10.99 13.52 19.52
N PRO A 132 10.85 12.17 19.56
CA PRO A 132 10.77 11.32 18.37
C PRO A 132 9.87 11.89 17.28
N ARG A 133 8.62 12.19 17.63
CA ARG A 133 7.64 12.71 16.66
C ARG A 133 8.02 14.07 16.09
N SER A 134 8.63 14.96 16.87
CA SER A 134 9.10 16.26 16.36
C SER A 134 10.14 16.08 15.26
N LEU A 135 11.12 15.19 15.47
CA LEU A 135 12.16 14.90 14.48
C LEU A 135 11.56 14.35 13.17
N LEU A 136 10.61 13.41 13.29
CA LEU A 136 9.90 12.86 12.14
C LEU A 136 9.09 13.92 11.38
N LYS A 137 8.41 14.82 12.10
CA LYS A 137 7.68 15.95 11.49
C LYS A 137 8.61 16.89 10.73
N ASP A 138 9.78 17.19 11.28
CA ASP A 138 10.75 18.07 10.62
C ASP A 138 11.29 17.43 9.33
N ALA A 139 11.58 16.13 9.34
CA ALA A 139 11.98 15.40 8.14
C ALA A 139 10.87 15.34 7.07
N LEU A 140 9.62 15.16 7.47
CA LEU A 140 8.46 15.19 6.56
C LEU A 140 8.19 16.57 5.95
N ARG A 141 8.67 17.65 6.59
CA ARG A 141 8.53 19.02 6.08
C ARG A 141 9.51 19.33 4.95
N SER A 142 10.67 18.66 4.92
CA SER A 142 11.65 18.80 3.84
C SER A 142 11.03 18.44 2.49
N SER A 143 11.26 19.28 1.46
CA SER A 143 10.79 19.00 0.10
C SER A 143 11.49 17.80 -0.51
N ASP A 144 12.78 17.65 -0.20
CA ASP A 144 13.70 16.75 -0.89
C ASP A 144 13.76 15.36 -0.24
N SER A 145 13.24 15.26 0.99
CA SER A 145 13.19 13.99 1.72
C SER A 145 12.34 12.93 1.00
N ARG A 146 12.79 11.68 0.98
CA ARG A 146 12.04 10.54 0.41
C ARG A 146 12.45 9.24 1.09
N PHE A 147 11.59 8.22 0.99
CA PHE A 147 11.95 6.88 1.44
C PHE A 147 12.92 6.25 0.46
N ARG A 148 14.07 5.80 0.97
CA ARG A 148 15.03 4.99 0.24
C ARG A 148 14.55 3.54 0.22
N LEU A 149 14.71 2.89 -0.93
CA LEU A 149 14.43 1.47 -1.13
C LEU A 149 15.72 0.74 -1.47
N ASP A 150 15.75 -0.56 -1.19
CA ASP A 150 16.88 -1.43 -1.49
C ASP A 150 16.53 -2.37 -2.65
N PHE A 151 16.70 -1.89 -3.88
CA PHE A 151 16.43 -2.68 -5.07
C PHE A 151 17.47 -3.78 -5.30
N ALA A 152 18.63 -3.72 -4.64
CA ALA A 152 19.62 -4.78 -4.76
C ALA A 152 19.17 -6.04 -4.01
N HIS A 153 18.62 -5.89 -2.81
CA HIS A 153 18.22 -7.04 -1.99
C HIS A 153 16.91 -7.70 -2.42
N GLY A 154 16.12 -7.09 -3.30
CA GLY A 154 14.91 -7.72 -3.86
C GLY A 154 13.96 -8.18 -2.76
N LEU A 155 13.73 -9.49 -2.65
CA LEU A 155 12.88 -10.07 -1.59
C LEU A 155 13.41 -9.84 -0.18
N GLY A 156 14.72 -9.67 -0.02
CA GLY A 156 15.38 -9.36 1.25
C GLY A 156 15.24 -7.91 1.69
N THR A 157 14.53 -7.06 0.94
CA THR A 157 14.34 -5.64 1.29
C THR A 157 13.69 -5.52 2.66
N ASP A 158 14.33 -4.78 3.57
CA ASP A 158 13.75 -4.48 4.88
C ASP A 158 12.66 -3.40 4.78
N PHE A 159 11.42 -3.81 5.08
CA PHE A 159 10.26 -2.93 5.17
C PHE A 159 9.80 -2.65 6.61
N GLN A 160 10.58 -3.03 7.63
CA GLN A 160 10.20 -2.83 9.04
C GLN A 160 9.97 -1.35 9.38
N TRP A 161 10.62 -0.44 8.67
CA TRP A 161 10.41 1.01 8.78
C TRP A 161 8.96 1.44 8.51
N LEU A 162 8.20 0.69 7.69
CA LEU A 162 6.77 0.96 7.45
C LEU A 162 5.96 0.87 8.74
N LYS A 163 6.34 0.00 9.67
CA LYS A 163 5.68 -0.10 10.97
C LYS A 163 5.84 1.17 11.79
N ALA A 164 7.02 1.80 11.70
CA ALA A 164 7.28 3.12 12.29
C ALA A 164 6.39 4.20 11.64
N THR A 165 6.15 4.15 10.33
CA THR A 165 5.21 5.07 9.66
C THR A 165 3.77 4.90 10.16
N GLU A 166 3.33 3.66 10.39
CA GLU A 166 2.01 3.37 10.95
C GLU A 166 1.89 3.91 12.39
N VAL A 167 2.89 3.63 13.22
CA VAL A 167 2.97 4.13 14.60
C VAL A 167 2.86 5.65 14.63
N PHE A 168 3.65 6.35 13.79
CA PHE A 168 3.58 7.79 13.66
C PHE A 168 2.19 8.28 13.27
N ALA A 169 1.61 7.75 12.18
CA ALA A 169 0.30 8.18 11.70
C ALA A 169 -0.79 7.99 12.77
N ARG A 170 -0.76 6.87 13.49
CA ARG A 170 -1.72 6.61 14.57
C ARG A 170 -1.53 7.57 15.74
N MET A 171 -0.31 7.93 16.11
CA MET A 171 -0.07 8.96 17.12
C MET A 171 -0.54 10.35 16.69
N GLU A 172 -0.38 10.72 15.42
CA GLU A 172 -0.96 11.95 14.89
C GLU A 172 -2.48 11.93 14.99
N LEU A 173 -3.12 10.80 14.68
CA LEU A 173 -4.56 10.66 14.82
C LEU A 173 -5.02 10.79 16.30
N VAL A 174 -4.24 10.29 17.26
CA VAL A 174 -4.51 10.55 18.69
C VAL A 174 -4.40 12.04 19.02
N GLN A 175 -3.46 12.78 18.43
CA GLN A 175 -3.40 14.23 18.65
C GLN A 175 -4.62 14.98 18.14
N ILE A 176 -5.21 14.53 17.02
CA ILE A 176 -6.48 15.07 16.55
C ILE A 176 -7.57 14.84 17.60
N ALA A 177 -7.63 13.63 18.15
CA ALA A 177 -8.58 13.28 19.19
C ALA A 177 -8.43 14.10 20.47
N ASP A 178 -7.20 14.26 20.97
CA ASP A 178 -6.92 15.09 22.16
C ASP A 178 -7.23 16.57 21.89
N ALA A 179 -7.05 17.06 20.67
CA ALA A 179 -7.43 18.42 20.30
C ALA A 179 -8.95 18.63 20.33
N ILE A 180 -9.73 17.64 19.89
CA ILE A 180 -11.20 17.67 19.93
C ILE A 180 -11.70 17.56 21.38
N ASP A 181 -11.18 16.60 22.16
CA ASP A 181 -11.55 16.41 23.58
C ASP A 181 -11.30 17.66 24.44
N ARG A 182 -10.31 18.48 24.04
CA ARG A 182 -9.99 19.76 24.69
C ARG A 182 -10.68 20.97 24.06
N PHE A 183 -11.74 20.78 23.28
CA PHE A 183 -12.52 21.87 22.68
C PHE A 183 -11.68 22.79 21.76
N HIS A 184 -10.65 22.24 21.11
CA HIS A 184 -9.73 22.98 20.24
C HIS A 184 -9.48 22.25 18.90
N PRO A 185 -10.52 21.88 18.12
CA PRO A 185 -10.38 21.07 16.91
C PRO A 185 -9.42 21.65 15.87
N LYS A 186 -9.28 22.98 15.78
CA LYS A 186 -8.31 23.65 14.89
C LYS A 186 -6.86 23.17 15.11
N ARG A 187 -6.49 22.75 16.33
CA ARG A 187 -5.16 22.18 16.62
C ARG A 187 -4.93 20.80 16.00
N GLY A 188 -5.99 20.10 15.59
CA GLY A 188 -5.91 18.80 14.90
C GLY A 188 -5.55 18.92 13.40
N ILE A 189 -5.56 20.13 12.83
CA ILE A 189 -5.19 20.36 11.43
C ILE A 189 -3.71 20.04 11.18
N ASP A 190 -2.80 20.46 12.06
CA ASP A 190 -1.36 20.20 11.91
C ASP A 190 -1.03 18.69 11.89
N PRO A 191 -1.50 17.86 12.84
CA PRO A 191 -1.37 16.40 12.75
C PRO A 191 -1.94 15.81 11.45
N LEU A 192 -3.09 16.30 10.99
CA LEU A 192 -3.70 15.85 9.73
C LEU A 192 -2.78 16.13 8.53
N ILE A 193 -2.22 17.34 8.45
CA ILE A 193 -1.26 17.72 7.39
C ILE A 193 -0.06 16.78 7.40
N MET A 194 0.47 16.42 8.59
CA MET A 194 1.61 15.51 8.69
C MET A 194 1.27 14.09 8.18
N MET A 195 0.08 13.57 8.48
CA MET A 195 -0.36 12.27 7.94
C MET A 195 -0.51 12.31 6.41
N LEU A 196 -1.13 13.35 5.84
CA LEU A 196 -1.28 13.49 4.39
C LEU A 196 0.08 13.66 3.68
N ARG A 197 1.03 14.38 4.30
CA ARG A 197 2.42 14.47 3.81
C ARG A 197 3.14 13.12 3.84
N LEU A 198 3.00 12.36 4.93
CA LEU A 198 3.57 11.01 5.03
C LEU A 198 3.01 10.10 3.92
N ALA A 199 1.68 10.10 3.72
CA ALA A 199 1.06 9.34 2.64
C ALA A 199 1.63 9.73 1.27
N HIS A 200 1.81 11.02 1.00
CA HIS A 200 2.40 11.50 -0.25
C HIS A 200 3.87 11.07 -0.46
N LYS A 201 4.66 11.03 0.61
CA LYS A 201 6.06 10.58 0.54
C LYS A 201 6.16 9.08 0.29
N LEU A 202 5.30 8.29 0.94
CA LEU A 202 5.16 6.84 0.72
C LEU A 202 4.72 6.53 -0.72
N ASP A 203 3.75 7.28 -1.21
CA ASP A 203 3.20 7.22 -2.57
C ASP A 203 4.24 7.45 -3.68
N LYS A 204 5.23 8.28 -3.41
CA LYS A 204 6.32 8.58 -4.35
C LYS A 204 7.42 7.54 -4.35
N ALA A 205 7.48 6.67 -3.35
CA ALA A 205 8.45 5.59 -3.31
C ALA A 205 8.16 4.62 -4.48
N PRO A 206 9.16 4.26 -5.29
CA PRO A 206 8.95 3.49 -6.51
C PRO A 206 8.74 1.99 -6.25
N GLN A 207 7.76 1.62 -5.40
CA GLN A 207 7.36 0.23 -5.14
C GLN A 207 5.94 0.15 -4.56
N LEU A 208 5.24 -0.97 -4.77
CA LEU A 208 3.84 -1.13 -4.37
C LEU A 208 3.65 -1.23 -2.84
N ILE A 209 4.60 -1.82 -2.12
CA ILE A 209 4.49 -2.01 -0.67
C ILE A 209 4.34 -0.66 0.07
N PRO A 210 5.24 0.35 -0.12
CA PRO A 210 5.02 1.70 0.41
C PRO A 210 3.71 2.35 -0.05
N ARG A 211 3.29 2.13 -1.30
CA ARG A 211 2.03 2.66 -1.84
C ARG A 211 0.81 2.10 -1.10
N LEU A 212 0.81 0.81 -0.77
CA LEU A 212 -0.23 0.20 0.07
C LEU A 212 -0.18 0.70 1.51
N GLN A 213 1.00 1.00 2.05
CA GLN A 213 1.11 1.67 3.34
C GLN A 213 0.53 3.10 3.31
N ALA A 214 0.70 3.83 2.20
CA ALA A 214 0.08 5.15 2.02
C ALA A 214 -1.45 5.07 2.06
N VAL A 215 -2.04 4.01 1.49
CA VAL A 215 -3.49 3.72 1.59
C VAL A 215 -3.94 3.60 3.05
N GLU A 216 -3.17 2.90 3.89
CA GLU A 216 -3.48 2.78 5.32
C GLU A 216 -3.29 4.10 6.07
N VAL A 217 -2.24 4.88 5.77
CA VAL A 217 -2.03 6.20 6.37
C VAL A 217 -3.17 7.16 5.98
N ARG A 218 -3.61 7.17 4.72
CA ARG A 218 -4.76 7.95 4.26
C ARG A 218 -6.05 7.53 4.95
N ARG A 219 -6.26 6.23 5.20
CA ARG A 219 -7.39 5.76 6.01
C ARG A 219 -7.41 6.41 7.39
N PHE A 220 -6.27 6.48 8.08
CA PHE A 220 -6.17 7.20 9.36
C PHE A 220 -6.40 8.70 9.19
N ALA A 221 -5.85 9.32 8.15
CA ALA A 221 -6.07 10.74 7.87
C ALA A 221 -7.55 11.07 7.63
N LEU A 222 -8.27 10.27 6.82
CA LEU A 222 -9.71 10.43 6.59
C LEU A 222 -10.53 10.21 7.87
N LYS A 223 -10.08 9.32 8.76
CA LYS A 223 -10.69 9.22 10.09
C LYS A 223 -10.52 10.54 10.87
N GLY A 224 -9.35 11.17 10.76
CA GLY A 224 -9.10 12.50 11.33
C GLY A 224 -9.98 13.59 10.72
N VAL A 225 -10.15 13.59 9.39
CA VAL A 225 -11.09 14.48 8.68
C VAL A 225 -12.50 14.30 9.22
N GLN A 226 -12.96 13.05 9.34
CA GLN A 226 -14.28 12.74 9.90
C GLN A 226 -14.45 13.37 11.27
N GLN A 227 -13.53 13.11 12.20
CA GLN A 227 -13.64 13.63 13.56
C GLN A 227 -13.63 15.15 13.62
N LEU A 228 -12.75 15.80 12.86
CA LEU A 228 -12.65 17.27 12.83
C LEU A 228 -13.89 17.91 12.23
N ALA A 229 -14.47 17.32 11.19
CA ALA A 229 -15.67 17.83 10.53
C ALA A 229 -16.96 17.57 11.32
N THR A 230 -16.99 16.53 12.16
CA THR A 230 -18.17 16.18 12.99
C THR A 230 -18.07 16.61 14.45
N ALA A 231 -16.95 17.20 14.87
CA ALA A 231 -16.79 17.68 16.25
C ALA A 231 -17.86 18.75 16.58
N PRO A 232 -18.39 18.80 17.81
CA PRO A 232 -19.37 19.81 18.19
C PRO A 232 -18.87 21.25 17.98
N GLU A 233 -17.58 21.49 18.21
CA GLU A 233 -16.92 22.78 18.07
C GLU A 233 -16.38 23.01 16.64
N SER A 234 -16.80 22.20 15.67
CA SER A 234 -16.33 22.32 14.27
C SER A 234 -16.95 23.53 13.58
N THR A 235 -16.09 24.42 13.10
CA THR A 235 -16.48 25.65 12.40
C THR A 235 -16.50 25.47 10.88
N GLU A 236 -17.10 26.44 10.18
CA GLU A 236 -17.01 26.56 8.72
C GLU A 236 -15.54 26.66 8.25
N GLU A 237 -14.74 27.52 8.89
CA GLU A 237 -13.30 27.67 8.61
C GLU A 237 -12.52 26.34 8.68
N ILE A 238 -12.86 25.48 9.66
CA ILE A 238 -12.26 24.14 9.77
C ILE A 238 -12.65 23.29 8.56
N ARG A 239 -13.93 23.28 8.17
CA ARG A 239 -14.41 22.52 7.02
C ARG A 239 -13.82 23.01 5.70
N GLU A 240 -13.68 24.32 5.51
CA GLU A 240 -12.98 24.92 4.37
C GLU A 240 -11.52 24.45 4.31
N THR A 241 -10.82 24.50 5.45
CA THR A 241 -9.42 24.04 5.55
C THR A 241 -9.30 22.55 5.21
N LEU A 242 -10.22 21.70 5.72
CA LEU A 242 -10.24 20.27 5.41
C LEU A 242 -10.46 20.01 3.91
N LEU A 243 -11.37 20.77 3.28
CA LEU A 243 -11.64 20.68 1.85
C LEU A 243 -10.41 21.11 1.02
N GLU A 244 -9.75 22.21 1.40
CA GLU A 244 -8.54 22.67 0.73
C GLU A 244 -7.43 21.60 0.80
N LEU A 245 -7.21 21.02 1.98
CA LEU A 245 -6.21 19.96 2.16
C LEU A 245 -6.52 18.73 1.30
N LEU A 246 -7.78 18.30 1.22
CA LEU A 246 -8.17 17.17 0.37
C LEU A 246 -8.05 17.49 -1.12
N ASN A 247 -8.41 18.70 -1.55
CA ASN A 247 -8.23 19.13 -2.95
C ASN A 247 -6.76 19.10 -3.35
N GLN A 248 -5.89 19.72 -2.56
CA GLN A 248 -4.43 19.69 -2.80
C GLN A 248 -3.91 18.25 -2.82
N HIS A 249 -4.41 17.38 -1.94
CA HIS A 249 -4.01 15.98 -1.92
C HIS A 249 -4.47 15.19 -3.17
N LEU A 250 -5.69 15.44 -3.63
CA LEU A 250 -6.28 14.80 -4.81
C LEU A 250 -5.67 15.30 -6.13
N GLU A 251 -5.23 16.57 -6.18
CA GLU A 251 -4.49 17.14 -7.31
C GLU A 251 -3.10 16.52 -7.46
N LEU A 252 -2.46 16.21 -6.33
CA LEU A 252 -1.12 15.59 -6.29
C LEU A 252 -1.18 14.06 -6.29
N TRP A 253 -2.32 13.46 -6.62
CA TRP A 253 -2.47 12.00 -6.62
C TRP A 253 -1.44 11.37 -7.55
N PRO A 254 -0.62 10.42 -7.05
CA PRO A 254 0.56 9.98 -7.79
C PRO A 254 0.17 8.97 -8.88
N ASP A 255 0.98 8.95 -9.92
CA ASP A 255 0.94 7.92 -10.96
C ASP A 255 1.44 6.58 -10.40
N GLU A 256 0.63 5.53 -10.53
CA GLU A 256 0.96 4.18 -10.09
C GLU A 256 2.11 3.55 -10.89
N ARG A 257 2.39 4.05 -12.10
CA ARG A 257 3.42 3.48 -13.01
C ARG A 257 4.78 3.33 -12.33
N LYS A 258 5.17 4.29 -11.50
CA LYS A 258 6.47 4.24 -10.79
C LYS A 258 6.53 3.11 -9.77
N ALA A 259 5.43 2.84 -9.06
CA ALA A 259 5.35 1.73 -8.12
C ALA A 259 5.46 0.39 -8.85
N TRP A 260 4.71 0.23 -9.95
CA TRP A 260 4.76 -0.98 -10.79
C TRP A 260 6.12 -1.22 -11.43
N LYS A 261 6.88 -0.15 -11.74
CA LYS A 261 8.25 -0.27 -12.24
C LYS A 261 9.18 -0.92 -11.22
N GLY A 262 9.06 -0.58 -9.94
CA GLY A 262 9.86 -1.22 -8.89
C GLY A 262 9.41 -2.64 -8.57
N ASP A 263 8.10 -2.91 -8.58
CA ASP A 263 7.60 -4.28 -8.46
C ASP A 263 8.06 -5.17 -9.61
N ARG A 264 8.19 -4.64 -10.84
CA ARG A 264 8.82 -5.36 -11.95
C ARG A 264 10.27 -5.71 -11.64
N ALA A 265 11.05 -4.78 -11.09
CA ALA A 265 12.44 -5.04 -10.72
C ALA A 265 12.55 -6.12 -9.64
N LEU A 266 11.62 -6.13 -8.67
CA LEU A 266 11.50 -7.22 -7.69
C LEU A 266 11.19 -8.56 -8.38
N GLY A 267 10.25 -8.59 -9.33
CA GLY A 267 9.96 -9.82 -10.08
C GLY A 267 11.17 -10.34 -10.86
N MET A 268 11.93 -9.47 -11.52
CA MET A 268 13.18 -9.85 -12.22
C MET A 268 14.19 -10.49 -11.27
N HIS A 269 14.30 -9.98 -10.04
CA HIS A 269 15.13 -10.55 -8.99
C HIS A 269 14.65 -11.97 -8.61
N VAL A 270 13.34 -12.17 -8.46
CA VAL A 270 12.75 -13.50 -8.22
C VAL A 270 13.05 -14.48 -9.36
N TYR A 271 12.95 -14.06 -10.62
CA TYR A 271 13.28 -14.92 -11.75
C TYR A 271 14.77 -15.31 -11.77
N GLU A 272 15.67 -14.38 -11.43
CA GLU A 272 17.10 -14.69 -11.28
C GLU A 272 17.35 -15.74 -10.18
N MET A 273 16.67 -15.64 -9.03
CA MET A 273 16.72 -16.65 -7.96
C MET A 273 16.22 -18.02 -8.43
N VAL A 274 15.13 -18.06 -9.20
CA VAL A 274 14.62 -19.32 -9.75
C VAL A 274 15.62 -19.94 -10.72
N ARG A 275 16.30 -19.12 -11.55
CA ARG A 275 17.38 -19.58 -12.44
C ARG A 275 18.58 -20.14 -11.67
N SER A 276 18.90 -19.59 -10.49
CA SER A 276 19.98 -20.10 -9.64
C SER A 276 19.62 -21.37 -8.86
N GLY A 277 18.37 -21.85 -8.97
CA GLY A 277 17.90 -23.08 -8.33
C GLY A 277 17.13 -22.85 -7.03
N GLU A 278 16.85 -21.61 -6.65
CA GLU A 278 16.22 -21.25 -5.37
C GLU A 278 14.69 -21.27 -5.39
N TYR A 279 14.07 -21.91 -6.40
CA TYR A 279 12.59 -21.96 -6.51
C TYR A 279 11.90 -22.48 -5.24
N LEU A 280 12.46 -23.52 -4.60
CA LEU A 280 11.86 -24.10 -3.39
C LEU A 280 12.00 -23.17 -2.18
N SER A 281 13.04 -22.34 -2.13
CA SER A 281 13.30 -21.35 -1.08
C SER A 281 12.29 -20.19 -1.13
N LEU A 282 11.57 -20.02 -2.25
CA LEU A 282 10.52 -19.01 -2.43
C LEU A 282 9.13 -19.47 -1.99
N LEU A 283 8.97 -20.76 -1.67
CA LEU A 283 7.70 -21.34 -1.26
C LEU A 283 7.53 -21.26 0.26
N THR A 284 6.28 -21.11 0.70
CA THR A 284 5.93 -21.23 2.12
C THR A 284 6.02 -22.68 2.60
N ASP A 285 6.18 -22.90 3.91
CA ASP A 285 6.17 -24.23 4.53
C ASP A 285 4.88 -25.02 4.21
N ASP A 286 3.74 -24.33 4.14
CA ASP A 286 2.45 -24.92 3.76
C ASP A 286 2.45 -25.41 2.31
N GLU A 287 3.00 -24.62 1.38
CA GLU A 287 3.12 -25.00 -0.04
C GLU A 287 4.07 -26.18 -0.22
N ILE A 288 5.19 -26.16 0.51
CA ILE A 288 6.15 -27.25 0.53
C ILE A 288 5.50 -28.54 1.04
N THR A 289 4.73 -28.45 2.14
CA THR A 289 4.01 -29.59 2.72
C THR A 289 2.98 -30.18 1.75
N VAL A 290 2.26 -29.32 1.02
CA VAL A 290 1.29 -29.75 0.00
C VAL A 290 2.00 -30.47 -1.16
N LEU A 291 3.14 -29.96 -1.62
CA LEU A 291 3.91 -30.58 -2.70
C LEU A 291 4.50 -31.94 -2.27
N ASP A 292 4.95 -32.07 -1.02
CA ASP A 292 5.43 -33.34 -0.47
C ASP A 292 4.35 -34.40 -0.39
N ALA A 293 3.16 -34.02 0.09
CA ALA A 293 2.01 -34.92 0.18
C ALA A 293 1.65 -35.52 -1.20
N ARG A 294 1.90 -34.76 -2.28
CA ARG A 294 1.68 -35.18 -3.67
C ARG A 294 2.90 -35.83 -4.32
N ARG A 295 4.07 -35.81 -3.66
CA ARG A 295 5.38 -36.23 -4.21
C ARG A 295 5.79 -35.43 -5.45
N GLU A 296 5.37 -34.17 -5.52
CA GLU A 296 5.57 -33.29 -6.68
C GLU A 296 6.67 -32.24 -6.46
N ARG A 297 7.29 -32.16 -5.27
CA ARG A 297 8.21 -31.06 -4.90
C ARG A 297 9.32 -30.83 -5.93
N PHE A 298 10.12 -31.85 -6.23
CA PHE A 298 11.26 -31.73 -7.15
C PHE A 298 10.83 -31.67 -8.62
N ASP A 299 9.79 -32.43 -9.00
CA ASP A 299 9.24 -32.39 -10.35
C ASP A 299 8.71 -30.98 -10.68
N ARG A 300 8.09 -30.32 -9.71
CA ARG A 300 7.62 -28.93 -9.83
C ARG A 300 8.77 -27.98 -10.06
N ALA A 301 9.82 -28.05 -9.25
CA ALA A 301 11.01 -27.21 -9.41
C ALA A 301 11.66 -27.40 -10.79
N LEU A 302 11.81 -28.65 -11.24
CA LEU A 302 12.39 -28.96 -12.55
C LEU A 302 11.58 -28.37 -13.71
N VAL A 303 10.25 -28.51 -13.65
CA VAL A 303 9.36 -27.95 -14.68
C VAL A 303 9.44 -26.43 -14.73
N VAL A 304 9.47 -25.77 -13.57
CA VAL A 304 9.61 -24.32 -13.47
C VAL A 304 10.93 -23.85 -14.09
N THR A 305 12.06 -24.43 -13.68
CA THR A 305 13.38 -24.07 -14.21
C THR A 305 13.46 -24.29 -15.73
N ARG A 306 12.85 -25.35 -16.26
CA ARG A 306 12.86 -25.63 -17.71
C ARG A 306 12.14 -24.58 -18.54
N ASN A 307 11.09 -23.95 -17.99
CA ASN A 307 10.23 -23.01 -18.72
C ASN A 307 10.46 -21.56 -18.28
N ILE A 308 11.55 -21.27 -17.57
CA ILE A 308 11.71 -20.01 -16.84
C ILE A 308 11.70 -18.77 -17.73
N ASP A 309 12.25 -18.87 -18.95
CA ASP A 309 12.26 -17.76 -19.90
C ASP A 309 10.85 -17.44 -20.42
N VAL A 310 10.04 -18.47 -20.72
CA VAL A 310 8.64 -18.30 -21.13
C VAL A 310 7.81 -17.69 -20.00
N ASP A 311 8.07 -18.12 -18.77
CA ASP A 311 7.43 -17.61 -17.56
C ASP A 311 7.77 -16.13 -17.31
N GLU A 312 9.05 -15.76 -17.38
CA GLU A 312 9.49 -14.38 -17.23
C GLU A 312 8.96 -13.47 -18.35
N LEU A 313 8.97 -13.92 -19.61
CA LEU A 313 8.39 -13.15 -20.71
C LEU A 313 6.91 -12.84 -20.47
N TYR A 314 6.15 -13.83 -19.99
CA TYR A 314 4.74 -13.63 -19.64
C TYR A 314 4.61 -12.58 -18.53
N TYR A 315 5.45 -12.64 -17.50
CA TYR A 315 5.46 -11.66 -16.41
C TYR A 315 5.80 -10.25 -16.90
N LEU A 316 6.90 -10.09 -17.64
CA LEU A 316 7.38 -8.78 -18.13
C LEU A 316 6.40 -8.13 -19.10
N ASP A 317 5.79 -8.91 -20.01
CA ASP A 317 4.73 -8.42 -20.89
C ASP A 317 3.51 -7.97 -20.09
N THR A 318 3.09 -8.76 -19.10
CA THR A 318 1.98 -8.37 -18.24
C THR A 318 2.29 -7.06 -17.53
N MET A 319 3.45 -6.95 -16.87
CA MET A 319 3.87 -5.76 -16.15
C MET A 319 3.97 -4.52 -17.05
N ARG A 320 4.37 -4.68 -18.32
CA ARG A 320 4.33 -3.61 -19.31
C ARG A 320 2.90 -3.09 -19.50
N GLN A 321 1.95 -3.99 -19.73
CA GLN A 321 0.54 -3.59 -19.88
C GLN A 321 -0.03 -2.96 -18.60
N VAL A 322 0.39 -3.42 -17.41
CA VAL A 322 0.02 -2.78 -16.13
C VAL A 322 0.47 -1.33 -16.09
N MET A 323 1.73 -1.08 -16.46
CA MET A 323 2.30 0.25 -16.50
C MET A 323 1.68 1.15 -17.57
N GLU A 324 1.22 0.59 -18.68
CA GLU A 324 0.52 1.34 -19.75
C GLU A 324 -0.91 1.71 -19.34
N MET A 325 -1.61 0.81 -18.64
CA MET A 325 -2.98 1.03 -18.15
C MET A 325 -3.03 1.70 -16.76
N SER A 326 -1.90 2.17 -16.22
CA SER A 326 -1.86 2.78 -14.88
C SER A 326 -2.67 4.08 -14.77
N ALA A 327 -2.87 4.78 -15.89
CA ALA A 327 -3.66 6.00 -15.98
C ALA A 327 -5.16 5.76 -16.19
N VAL A 328 -5.56 4.53 -16.54
CA VAL A 328 -6.95 4.16 -16.78
C VAL A 328 -7.62 3.83 -15.44
N PRO A 329 -8.87 4.28 -15.20
CA PRO A 329 -9.60 3.94 -13.98
C PRO A 329 -9.68 2.43 -13.74
N PHE A 330 -9.63 2.01 -12.46
CA PHE A 330 -9.56 0.57 -12.13
C PHE A 330 -10.74 -0.23 -12.66
N TYR A 331 -11.96 0.29 -12.57
CA TYR A 331 -13.16 -0.41 -13.05
C TYR A 331 -13.07 -0.79 -14.55
N GLU A 332 -12.44 0.04 -15.39
CA GLU A 332 -12.27 -0.24 -16.82
C GLU A 332 -11.16 -1.28 -17.06
N ARG A 333 -9.99 -1.11 -16.43
CA ARG A 333 -8.87 -2.07 -16.60
C ARG A 333 -9.12 -3.42 -15.93
N ASN A 334 -10.01 -3.50 -14.94
CA ASN A 334 -10.34 -4.76 -14.27
C ASN A 334 -11.01 -5.77 -15.20
N GLU A 335 -11.76 -5.32 -16.21
CA GLU A 335 -12.32 -6.21 -17.24
C GLU A 335 -11.20 -6.91 -18.01
N THR A 336 -10.21 -6.14 -18.50
CA THR A 336 -9.01 -6.67 -19.16
C THR A 336 -8.25 -7.66 -18.28
N TRP A 337 -8.13 -7.38 -16.99
CA TRP A 337 -7.47 -8.28 -16.03
C TRP A 337 -8.24 -9.57 -15.79
N ASN A 338 -9.56 -9.49 -15.65
CA ASN A 338 -10.40 -10.67 -15.49
C ASN A 338 -10.30 -11.58 -16.72
N GLU A 339 -10.35 -11.02 -17.93
CA GLU A 339 -10.18 -11.77 -19.17
C GLU A 339 -8.80 -12.43 -19.24
N ARG A 340 -7.73 -11.67 -18.99
CA ARG A 340 -6.35 -12.17 -19.03
C ARG A 340 -6.11 -13.30 -18.03
N PHE A 341 -6.56 -13.16 -16.79
CA PHE A 341 -6.36 -14.19 -15.77
C PHE A 341 -7.29 -15.40 -15.95
N THR A 342 -8.48 -15.21 -16.52
CA THR A 342 -9.32 -16.34 -16.96
C THR A 342 -8.61 -17.16 -18.03
N MET A 343 -8.08 -16.51 -19.08
CA MET A 343 -7.30 -17.18 -20.12
C MET A 343 -6.03 -17.86 -19.58
N LEU A 344 -5.40 -17.28 -18.55
CA LEU A 344 -4.26 -17.89 -17.89
C LEU A 344 -4.67 -19.18 -17.15
N ASP A 345 -5.76 -19.14 -16.38
CA ASP A 345 -6.24 -20.31 -15.64
C ASP A 345 -6.72 -21.45 -16.55
N GLU A 346 -7.28 -21.16 -17.73
CA GLU A 346 -7.60 -22.17 -18.75
C GLU A 346 -6.36 -22.96 -19.20
N LYS A 347 -5.18 -22.35 -19.13
CA LYS A 347 -3.89 -22.96 -19.49
C LYS A 347 -3.19 -23.62 -18.31
N ARG A 348 -3.76 -23.65 -17.10
CA ARG A 348 -3.10 -24.11 -15.86
C ARG A 348 -2.50 -25.53 -15.93
N ASN A 349 -3.10 -26.40 -16.74
CA ASN A 349 -2.64 -27.79 -16.95
C ASN A 349 -1.66 -27.96 -18.12
N GLN A 350 -1.32 -26.90 -18.84
CA GLN A 350 -0.41 -26.96 -19.98
C GLN A 350 1.06 -27.05 -19.52
N PRO A 351 1.94 -27.71 -20.29
CA PRO A 351 3.35 -27.85 -19.93
C PRO A 351 4.09 -26.53 -19.76
N GLU A 352 3.72 -25.49 -20.52
CA GLU A 352 4.37 -24.17 -20.56
C GLU A 352 3.66 -23.13 -19.69
N PHE A 353 2.78 -23.56 -18.77
CA PHE A 353 2.08 -22.63 -17.89
C PHE A 353 3.07 -21.81 -17.04
N PRO A 354 2.97 -20.46 -17.01
CA PRO A 354 3.91 -19.58 -16.31
C PRO A 354 3.61 -19.58 -14.81
N ARG A 355 4.17 -20.56 -14.10
CA ARG A 355 3.91 -20.86 -12.69
C ARG A 355 4.41 -19.78 -11.75
N VAL A 356 5.60 -19.24 -11.97
CA VAL A 356 6.17 -18.18 -11.13
C VAL A 356 5.31 -16.93 -11.27
N ALA A 357 4.96 -16.53 -12.50
CA ALA A 357 4.09 -15.39 -12.73
C ALA A 357 2.71 -15.58 -12.09
N ALA A 358 2.04 -16.69 -12.40
CA ALA A 358 0.65 -16.93 -12.03
C ALA A 358 0.49 -17.18 -10.53
N ASP A 359 1.29 -18.09 -9.98
CA ASP A 359 1.12 -18.55 -8.61
C ASP A 359 1.85 -17.59 -7.63
N MET A 360 3.02 -17.03 -7.96
CA MET A 360 3.77 -16.18 -7.01
C MET A 360 3.55 -14.68 -7.23
N MET A 361 3.75 -14.19 -8.47
CA MET A 361 3.83 -12.75 -8.73
C MET A 361 2.46 -12.08 -8.81
N PHE A 362 1.46 -12.76 -9.40
CA PHE A 362 0.13 -12.20 -9.62
C PHE A 362 -0.92 -12.57 -8.57
N ALA A 363 -0.58 -13.35 -7.55
CA ALA A 363 -1.53 -13.89 -6.56
C ALA A 363 -2.41 -12.84 -5.86
N ALA A 364 -1.88 -11.64 -5.58
CA ALA A 364 -2.63 -10.55 -4.94
C ALA A 364 -2.71 -9.27 -5.80
N PHE A 365 -2.43 -9.40 -7.10
CA PHE A 365 -2.29 -8.28 -8.01
C PHE A 365 -3.56 -7.43 -8.15
N THR A 366 -4.70 -8.08 -8.38
CA THR A 366 -6.02 -7.40 -8.49
C THR A 366 -6.44 -6.79 -7.17
N THR A 367 -6.23 -7.50 -6.05
CA THR A 367 -6.51 -7.02 -4.69
C THR A 367 -5.75 -5.74 -4.36
N ALA A 368 -4.46 -5.65 -4.72
CA ALA A 368 -3.65 -4.47 -4.47
C ALA A 368 -4.16 -3.24 -5.25
N GLN A 369 -4.44 -3.40 -6.54
CA GLN A 369 -5.01 -2.34 -7.37
C GLN A 369 -6.40 -1.91 -6.86
N GLN A 370 -7.24 -2.86 -6.47
CA GLN A 370 -8.57 -2.57 -5.91
C GLN A 370 -8.44 -1.72 -4.63
N ARG A 371 -7.49 -2.03 -3.74
CA ARG A 371 -7.24 -1.23 -2.52
C ARG A 371 -6.85 0.21 -2.85
N ILE A 372 -6.00 0.43 -3.86
CA ILE A 372 -5.60 1.76 -4.31
C ILE A 372 -6.81 2.51 -4.93
N ALA A 373 -7.64 1.83 -5.72
CA ALA A 373 -8.87 2.42 -6.28
C ALA A 373 -9.90 2.79 -5.20
N ARG A 374 -10.09 1.93 -4.18
CA ARG A 374 -10.95 2.23 -3.03
C ARG A 374 -10.45 3.43 -2.25
N ASP A 375 -9.13 3.56 -2.10
CA ASP A 375 -8.48 4.72 -1.47
C ASP A 375 -8.85 6.03 -2.16
N ARG A 376 -8.72 6.09 -3.48
CA ARG A 376 -9.14 7.26 -4.26
C ARG A 376 -10.63 7.58 -4.05
N SER A 377 -11.48 6.56 -4.13
CA SER A 377 -12.94 6.72 -3.98
C SER A 377 -13.32 7.28 -2.61
N ARG A 378 -12.64 6.87 -1.53
CA ARG A 378 -12.85 7.40 -0.18
C ARG A 378 -12.48 8.87 -0.08
N CYS A 379 -11.37 9.29 -0.69
CA CYS A 379 -10.98 10.71 -0.71
C CYS A 379 -11.97 11.56 -1.53
N ASP A 380 -12.41 11.08 -2.70
CA ASP A 380 -13.40 11.77 -3.53
C ASP A 380 -14.76 11.90 -2.80
N ALA A 381 -15.20 10.85 -2.08
CA ALA A 381 -16.41 10.90 -1.26
C ALA A 381 -16.34 11.96 -0.15
N TRP A 382 -15.22 12.06 0.56
CA TRP A 382 -15.01 13.09 1.59
C TRP A 382 -14.96 14.50 1.00
N ARG A 383 -14.34 14.69 -0.18
CA ARG A 383 -14.38 15.97 -0.91
C ARG A 383 -15.82 16.38 -1.22
N MET A 384 -16.62 15.47 -1.79
CA MET A 384 -18.04 15.74 -2.11
C MET A 384 -18.83 16.12 -0.85
N ALA A 385 -18.66 15.40 0.25
CA ALA A 385 -19.36 15.67 1.50
C ALA A 385 -19.01 17.06 2.07
N LEU A 386 -17.74 17.45 2.04
CA LEU A 386 -17.31 18.77 2.52
C LEU A 386 -17.83 19.89 1.62
N GLN A 387 -17.76 19.74 0.29
CA GLN A 387 -18.33 20.70 -0.68
C GLN A 387 -19.83 20.92 -0.42
N GLN A 388 -20.58 19.82 -0.27
CA GLN A 388 -22.01 19.88 0.04
C GLN A 388 -22.28 20.55 1.39
N SER A 389 -21.45 20.29 2.41
CA SER A 389 -21.61 20.88 3.75
C SER A 389 -21.38 22.39 3.80
N LEU A 390 -20.57 22.89 2.86
CA LEU A 390 -20.21 24.31 2.68
C LEU A 390 -21.06 24.99 1.59
N GLU A 391 -22.08 24.30 1.05
CA GLU A 391 -22.94 24.81 -0.02
C GLU A 391 -22.16 25.23 -1.29
N LEU A 392 -21.02 24.59 -1.54
CA LEU A 392 -20.19 24.80 -2.73
C LEU A 392 -20.61 23.86 -3.87
N PRO A 393 -20.28 24.19 -5.14
CA PRO A 393 -20.46 23.27 -6.25
C PRO A 393 -19.77 21.93 -5.97
N VAL A 394 -20.53 20.83 -6.09
CA VAL A 394 -20.01 19.48 -5.86
C VAL A 394 -19.36 18.95 -7.12
N ASN A 395 -18.12 18.46 -6.98
CA ASN A 395 -17.44 17.73 -8.03
C ASN A 395 -17.91 16.28 -8.01
N GLU A 396 -18.88 15.95 -8.88
CA GLU A 396 -19.35 14.58 -9.08
C GLU A 396 -18.17 13.63 -9.31
N ALA A 397 -18.21 12.48 -8.65
CA ALA A 397 -17.15 11.49 -8.72
C ALA A 397 -17.73 10.10 -8.95
N ILE A 398 -16.94 9.28 -9.63
CA ILE A 398 -17.26 7.89 -9.92
C ILE A 398 -16.45 7.01 -8.97
N HIS A 399 -17.08 6.00 -8.40
CA HIS A 399 -16.41 5.01 -7.59
C HIS A 399 -15.42 4.22 -8.46
N GLN A 400 -14.13 4.31 -8.12
CA GLN A 400 -13.04 3.83 -8.99
C GLN A 400 -13.00 2.31 -9.15
N VAL A 401 -13.70 1.56 -8.29
CA VAL A 401 -13.80 0.09 -8.39
C VAL A 401 -14.97 -0.37 -9.23
N THR A 402 -16.12 0.30 -9.11
CA THR A 402 -17.40 -0.19 -9.66
C THR A 402 -17.85 0.59 -10.89
N GLY A 403 -17.27 1.75 -11.16
CA GLY A 403 -17.72 2.64 -12.24
C GLY A 403 -19.07 3.32 -11.95
N THR A 404 -19.64 3.13 -10.76
CA THR A 404 -20.92 3.73 -10.37
C THR A 404 -20.70 5.14 -9.82
N PRO A 405 -21.55 6.13 -10.16
CA PRO A 405 -21.50 7.44 -9.54
C PRO A 405 -21.65 7.36 -8.02
N LEU A 406 -20.86 8.15 -7.29
CA LEU A 406 -21.13 8.44 -5.89
C LEU A 406 -22.30 9.42 -5.81
N SER A 407 -23.20 9.23 -4.85
CA SER A 407 -24.38 10.09 -4.70
C SER A 407 -24.63 10.45 -3.25
N PHE A 408 -25.48 11.45 -3.04
CA PHE A 408 -25.93 11.82 -1.70
C PHE A 408 -27.21 11.08 -1.33
N ASP A 409 -27.30 10.75 -0.05
CA ASP A 409 -28.52 10.39 0.64
C ASP A 409 -28.83 11.51 1.64
N ASN A 410 -29.70 12.43 1.25
CA ASN A 410 -30.05 13.62 2.02
C ASN A 410 -31.33 13.36 2.83
N GLU A 411 -31.29 12.38 3.73
CA GLU A 411 -32.35 12.14 4.69
C GLU A 411 -32.14 13.02 5.94
N LEU A 412 -33.22 13.64 6.42
CA LEU A 412 -33.29 14.31 7.74
C LEU A 412 -32.27 15.45 7.95
N GLY A 413 -31.82 16.11 6.87
CA GLY A 413 -30.85 17.20 6.96
C GLY A 413 -29.42 16.76 7.30
N VAL A 414 -29.12 15.47 7.13
CA VAL A 414 -27.77 14.91 7.25
C VAL A 414 -27.23 14.68 5.84
N ILE A 415 -25.99 15.09 5.60
CA ILE A 415 -25.26 14.82 4.35
C ILE A 415 -24.59 13.46 4.50
N ARG A 416 -25.09 12.47 3.77
CA ARG A 416 -24.47 11.14 3.68
C ARG A 416 -24.06 10.87 2.24
N VAL A 417 -22.82 10.44 2.02
CA VAL A 417 -22.40 9.93 0.70
C VAL A 417 -22.63 8.42 0.66
N ILE A 418 -23.33 7.95 -0.37
CA ILE A 418 -23.61 6.53 -0.64
C ILE A 418 -22.86 6.07 -1.90
N GLY A 419 -22.63 4.75 -1.99
CA GLY A 419 -21.88 4.13 -3.10
C GLY A 419 -20.47 3.67 -2.75
N LEU A 420 -20.00 3.88 -1.52
CA LEU A 420 -18.81 3.21 -0.98
C LEU A 420 -19.12 1.76 -0.60
N GLU A 421 -18.13 0.89 -0.72
CA GLU A 421 -18.23 -0.54 -0.41
C GLU A 421 -18.50 -0.81 1.09
N PRO A 422 -19.15 -1.94 1.45
CA PRO A 422 -19.49 -2.25 2.83
C PRO A 422 -18.30 -2.27 3.81
N GLU A 423 -17.10 -2.63 3.36
CA GLU A 423 -15.92 -2.65 4.24
C GLU A 423 -15.34 -1.26 4.51
N ASP A 424 -15.79 -0.21 3.80
CA ASP A 424 -15.39 1.19 4.02
C ASP A 424 -16.39 1.97 4.89
N ARG A 425 -17.40 1.29 5.45
CA ARG A 425 -18.47 1.94 6.25
C ARG A 425 -17.97 2.78 7.40
N ASP A 426 -16.82 2.45 7.99
CA ASP A 426 -16.19 3.18 9.09
C ASP A 426 -15.67 4.57 8.70
N LEU A 427 -15.57 4.82 7.39
CA LEU A 427 -15.09 6.06 6.77
C LEU A 427 -16.16 6.73 5.90
N ASN A 428 -17.38 6.20 5.86
CA ASN A 428 -18.47 6.82 5.11
C ASN A 428 -18.70 8.26 5.60
N PRO A 429 -18.65 9.26 4.71
CA PRO A 429 -18.92 10.63 5.10
C PRO A 429 -20.36 10.79 5.61
N VAL A 430 -20.49 11.32 6.82
CA VAL A 430 -21.75 11.69 7.45
C VAL A 430 -21.53 13.04 8.15
N LEU A 431 -22.16 14.10 7.64
CA LEU A 431 -21.99 15.48 8.11
C LEU A 431 -23.33 16.19 8.32
N LEU A 432 -23.33 17.25 9.13
CA LEU A 432 -24.41 18.22 9.19
C LEU A 432 -24.07 19.43 8.29
N PRO A 433 -25.07 20.07 7.65
CA PRO A 433 -24.87 21.35 6.95
C PRO A 433 -24.25 22.42 7.84
N ALA A 434 -23.43 23.31 7.28
CA ALA A 434 -22.80 24.40 8.05
C ALA A 434 -23.82 25.29 8.77
N ALA A 435 -24.94 25.61 8.12
CA ALA A 435 -26.04 26.40 8.68
C ALA A 435 -26.74 25.77 9.91
N ASN A 436 -26.52 24.48 10.18
CA ASN A 436 -27.15 23.74 11.28
C ASN A 436 -26.14 23.28 12.35
N ALA A 437 -24.86 23.67 12.25
CA ALA A 437 -23.89 23.40 13.31
C ALA A 437 -24.13 24.35 14.49
N PRO A 438 -24.03 23.87 15.75
CA PRO A 438 -24.30 24.71 16.91
C PRO A 438 -23.40 25.95 16.92
N GLU A 439 -24.02 27.13 17.07
CA GLU A 439 -23.28 28.37 17.32
C GLU A 439 -22.65 28.32 18.72
N GLY A 440 -21.34 28.04 18.79
CA GLY A 440 -20.48 28.35 19.94
C GLY A 440 -20.53 27.41 21.14
#